data_AF-U6BTR0-F1
#
_entry.id   AF-U6BTR0-F1
#
_cell.length_a   1.000
_cell.length_b   1.000
_cell.length_c   1.000
_cell.angle_alpha   90.00
_cell.angle_beta   90.00
_cell.angle_gamma   90.00
#
_symmetry.space_group_name_H-M   'P 1'
#
loop_
_entity.id
_entity.type
_entity.pdbx_description
1 polymer ?
#
loop_
_entity_poly.entity_id
_entity_poly.type
_entity_poly.pdbx_seq_one_letter_code
_entity_poly.pdbx_strand_id
1 'polypeptide(L)'
;ALDWIRPPRQQNSTSFFYAHTDQWRYEKLTMEEVVSPLADKKIYGGSMIDYNVRAERMGWLPSTPQLQTNPMQVVRDAAAAGMEAKDYAVKALKDGSLKMSCTDPDHPDNWPRNMFIWRSNLLGSSGKGHEYFLKHLLGTSHGVQGKDLGKDEDKPTEVVWHDKAPEGKLDLLVTLDFRMSTTCLYSDIVLPTATWYE
;
A
#
# COMPACT_ATOMS: atom_id res chain seq x y z
N ALA A 1 -24.28 0.53 -1.16
CA ALA A 1 -22.97 -0.14 -1.33
C ALA A 1 -22.91 -1.55 -0.71
N LEU A 2 -23.84 -1.96 0.17
CA LEU A 2 -23.92 -3.34 0.72
C LEU A 2 -25.20 -4.06 0.29
N ASP A 3 -25.88 -3.54 -0.71
CA ASP A 3 -27.17 -3.97 -1.24
C ASP A 3 -27.05 -5.14 -2.22
N TRP A 4 -25.94 -5.23 -2.95
CA TRP A 4 -25.69 -6.31 -3.93
C TRP A 4 -24.71 -7.38 -3.45
N ILE A 5 -23.54 -6.96 -2.95
CA ILE A 5 -22.45 -7.86 -2.58
C ILE A 5 -21.86 -7.39 -1.26
N ARG A 6 -21.49 -8.36 -0.41
CA ARG A 6 -20.80 -8.14 0.86
C ARG A 6 -19.65 -9.15 1.01
N PRO A 7 -18.53 -8.78 1.66
CA PRO A 7 -18.14 -7.43 2.10
C PRO A 7 -17.44 -6.62 0.98
N PRO A 8 -17.38 -5.28 1.08
CA PRO A 8 -16.51 -4.45 0.24
C PRO A 8 -15.05 -4.55 0.72
N ARG A 9 -14.12 -4.09 -0.11
CA ARG A 9 -12.70 -3.93 0.28
C ARG A 9 -12.46 -2.53 0.81
N GLN A 10 -12.60 -2.36 2.12
CA GLN A 10 -12.21 -1.14 2.82
C GLN A 10 -10.70 -1.18 3.12
N GLN A 11 -10.06 -0.01 3.10
CA GLN A 11 -8.64 0.12 3.44
C GLN A 11 -8.37 1.40 4.24
N ASN A 12 -7.53 1.30 5.26
CA ASN A 12 -7.04 2.47 5.99
C ASN A 12 -5.92 3.15 5.19
N SER A 13 -6.15 4.41 4.77
CA SER A 13 -5.28 5.07 3.79
C SER A 13 -3.88 5.39 4.31
N THR A 14 -3.67 5.57 5.61
CA THR A 14 -2.34 5.84 6.17
C THR A 14 -1.37 4.70 5.85
N SER A 15 -1.73 3.46 6.18
CA SER A 15 -0.88 2.28 5.88
C SER A 15 -0.75 2.07 4.38
N PHE A 16 -1.83 2.26 3.62
CA PHE A 16 -1.81 2.14 2.16
C PHE A 16 -0.80 3.09 1.51
N PHE A 17 -0.85 4.38 1.82
CA PHE A 17 0.08 5.34 1.23
C PHE A 17 1.48 5.21 1.82
N TYR A 18 1.61 4.87 3.11
CA TYR A 18 2.92 4.59 3.70
C TYR A 18 3.66 3.50 2.93
N ALA A 19 2.97 2.41 2.57
CA ALA A 19 3.52 1.31 1.78
C ALA A 19 3.74 1.71 0.30
N HIS A 20 2.74 2.27 -0.37
CA HIS A 20 2.75 2.43 -1.84
C HIS A 20 3.34 3.75 -2.35
N THR A 21 3.70 4.67 -1.45
CA THR A 21 4.55 5.83 -1.77
C THR A 21 5.96 5.65 -1.22
N ASP A 22 6.27 4.46 -0.71
CA ASP A 22 7.58 4.05 -0.20
C ASP A 22 8.14 4.94 0.92
N GLN A 23 7.28 5.66 1.64
CA GLN A 23 7.70 6.50 2.76
C GLN A 23 8.39 5.68 3.85
N TRP A 24 8.00 4.41 4.02
CA TRP A 24 8.62 3.46 4.94
C TRP A 24 10.11 3.25 4.70
N ARG A 25 10.59 3.47 3.47
CA ARG A 25 12.01 3.34 3.12
C ARG A 25 12.88 4.47 3.66
N TYR A 26 12.28 5.54 4.15
CA TYR A 26 12.98 6.72 4.65
C TYR A 26 12.75 6.91 6.16
N GLU A 27 12.13 5.93 6.82
CA GLU A 27 11.84 5.96 8.24
C GLU A 27 13.13 5.93 9.06
N LYS A 28 13.29 6.87 9.99
CA LYS A 28 14.44 6.91 10.91
C LYS A 28 14.06 6.64 12.36
N LEU A 29 12.77 6.70 12.68
CA LEU A 29 12.29 6.41 14.02
C LEU A 29 12.20 4.91 14.23
N THR A 30 12.93 4.41 15.23
CA THR A 30 12.91 3.00 15.61
C THR A 30 11.86 2.73 16.69
N MET A 31 11.31 1.52 16.72
CA MET A 31 10.34 1.14 17.77
C MET A 31 10.98 1.11 19.16
N GLU A 32 12.30 0.95 19.26
CA GLU A 32 13.03 0.99 20.53
C GLU A 32 12.95 2.34 21.26
N GLU A 33 12.69 3.42 20.53
CA GLU A 33 12.50 4.79 21.04
C GLU A 33 11.05 5.03 21.49
N VAL A 34 10.11 4.25 20.97
CA VAL A 34 8.66 4.40 21.24
C VAL A 34 8.21 3.55 22.41
N VAL A 35 8.79 2.35 22.57
CA VAL A 35 8.39 1.38 23.60
C VAL A 35 8.72 1.89 25.00
N SER A 36 7.87 1.53 25.97
CA SER A 36 8.09 1.84 27.38
C SER A 36 9.47 1.35 27.85
N PRO A 37 10.17 2.08 28.73
CA PRO A 37 11.44 1.61 29.31
C PRO A 37 11.30 0.33 30.16
N LEU A 38 10.05 -0.06 30.48
CA LEU A 38 9.75 -1.31 31.21
C LEU A 38 9.47 -2.51 30.29
N ALA A 39 9.39 -2.29 28.97
CA ALA A 39 9.12 -3.35 28.00
C ALA A 39 10.42 -4.12 27.66
N ASP A 40 10.30 -5.42 27.38
CA ASP A 40 11.41 -6.19 26.80
C ASP A 40 11.57 -5.81 25.32
N LYS A 41 12.55 -4.95 25.04
CA LYS A 41 12.83 -4.45 23.68
C LYS A 41 13.06 -5.56 22.65
N LYS A 42 13.55 -6.73 23.07
CA LYS A 42 13.78 -7.86 22.15
C LYS A 42 12.50 -8.39 21.51
N ILE A 43 11.37 -8.26 22.22
CA ILE A 43 10.05 -8.70 21.74
C ILE A 43 9.46 -7.68 20.75
N TYR A 44 9.82 -6.40 20.90
CA TYR A 44 9.25 -5.28 20.15
C TYR A 44 10.22 -4.70 19.11
N GLY A 45 11.08 -5.55 18.54
CA GLY A 45 11.96 -5.19 17.44
C GLY A 45 11.25 -5.13 16.09
N GLY A 46 11.95 -4.57 15.10
CA GLY A 46 11.48 -4.38 13.73
C GLY A 46 11.09 -2.93 13.41
N SER A 47 10.87 -2.69 12.13
CA SER A 47 10.47 -1.39 11.60
C SER A 47 8.96 -1.14 11.77
N MET A 48 8.50 0.10 11.61
CA MET A 48 7.06 0.40 11.66
C MET A 48 6.24 -0.36 10.62
N ILE A 49 6.78 -0.58 9.41
CA ILE A 49 6.09 -1.35 8.38
C ILE A 49 5.97 -2.84 8.78
N ASP A 50 6.94 -3.39 9.52
CA ASP A 50 6.85 -4.76 10.04
C ASP A 50 5.64 -4.94 10.97
N TYR A 51 5.37 -3.94 11.81
CA TYR A 51 4.18 -3.93 12.67
C TYR A 51 2.88 -3.88 11.86
N ASN A 52 2.87 -3.15 10.74
CA ASN A 52 1.71 -3.10 9.87
C ASN A 52 1.45 -4.48 9.22
N VAL A 53 2.49 -5.13 8.69
CA VAL A 53 2.39 -6.49 8.12
C VAL A 53 1.91 -7.50 9.17
N ARG A 54 2.46 -7.44 10.39
CA ARG A 54 2.02 -8.25 11.54
C ARG A 54 0.53 -8.04 11.83
N ALA A 55 0.08 -6.80 11.89
CA ALA A 55 -1.32 -6.45 12.14
C ALA A 55 -2.25 -6.93 11.01
N GLU A 56 -1.83 -6.78 9.75
CA GLU A 56 -2.57 -7.24 8.58
C GLU A 56 -2.78 -8.76 8.58
N ARG A 57 -1.71 -9.54 8.77
CA ARG A 57 -1.81 -11.02 8.79
C ARG A 57 -2.63 -11.55 9.96
N MET A 58 -2.70 -10.81 11.06
CA MET A 58 -3.53 -11.14 12.24
C MET A 58 -4.98 -10.68 12.09
N GLY A 59 -5.34 -10.01 10.99
CA GLY A 59 -6.68 -9.48 10.75
C GLY A 59 -7.03 -8.26 11.61
N TRP A 60 -6.04 -7.57 12.18
CA TRP A 60 -6.24 -6.32 12.93
C TRP A 60 -6.43 -5.12 12.01
N LEU A 61 -5.75 -5.11 10.86
CA LEU A 61 -5.87 -4.11 9.82
C LEU A 61 -6.23 -4.75 8.47
N PRO A 62 -6.94 -4.02 7.59
CA PRO A 62 -7.13 -4.46 6.21
C PRO A 62 -5.83 -4.33 5.38
N SER A 63 -5.81 -5.05 4.25
CA SER A 63 -4.72 -5.03 3.25
C SER A 63 -5.27 -4.63 1.89
N THR A 64 -4.53 -3.82 1.12
CA THR A 64 -4.82 -3.57 -0.30
C THR A 64 -3.53 -3.20 -1.05
N PRO A 65 -3.17 -3.93 -2.12
CA PRO A 65 -3.65 -5.26 -2.51
C PRO A 65 -3.58 -6.30 -1.37
N GLN A 66 -4.41 -7.35 -1.42
CA GLN A 66 -4.51 -8.33 -0.32
C GLN A 66 -3.52 -9.48 -0.46
N LEU A 67 -3.45 -10.05 -1.66
CA LEU A 67 -2.68 -11.24 -2.00
C LEU A 67 -1.89 -10.94 -3.26
N GLN A 68 -0.66 -11.44 -3.34
CA GLN A 68 0.19 -11.28 -4.52
C GLN A 68 -0.42 -11.97 -5.74
N THR A 69 -1.03 -13.13 -5.53
CA THR A 69 -1.78 -13.83 -6.57
C THR A 69 -3.13 -13.15 -6.78
N ASN A 70 -3.52 -12.95 -8.04
CA ASN A 70 -4.85 -12.45 -8.37
C ASN A 70 -5.93 -13.26 -7.62
N PRO A 71 -6.81 -12.63 -6.83
CA PRO A 71 -7.76 -13.35 -5.98
C PRO A 71 -8.75 -14.21 -6.78
N MET A 72 -9.01 -13.90 -8.05
CA MET A 72 -9.83 -14.75 -8.92
C MET A 72 -9.08 -16.03 -9.35
N GLN A 73 -7.76 -15.96 -9.46
CA GLN A 73 -6.93 -17.12 -9.77
C GLN A 73 -6.88 -18.10 -8.58
N VAL A 74 -6.83 -17.59 -7.35
CA VAL A 74 -6.90 -18.41 -6.13
C VAL A 74 -8.16 -19.30 -6.11
N VAL A 75 -9.30 -18.78 -6.55
CA VAL A 75 -10.56 -19.55 -6.65
C VAL A 75 -10.46 -20.64 -7.72
N ARG A 76 -9.82 -20.36 -8.86
CA ARG A 76 -9.61 -21.35 -9.93
C ARG A 76 -8.67 -22.46 -9.48
N ASP A 77 -7.59 -22.12 -8.77
CA ASP A 77 -6.62 -23.09 -8.27
C ASP A 77 -7.24 -23.98 -7.20
N ALA A 78 -8.08 -23.42 -6.32
CA ALA A 78 -8.86 -24.19 -5.35
C ALA A 78 -9.80 -25.20 -6.04
N ALA A 79 -10.53 -24.76 -7.07
CA ALA A 79 -11.42 -25.63 -7.84
C ALA A 79 -10.65 -26.76 -8.56
N ALA A 80 -9.50 -26.44 -9.16
CA ALA A 80 -8.63 -27.44 -9.81
C ALA A 80 -8.06 -28.46 -8.82
N ALA A 81 -7.81 -28.05 -7.57
CA ALA A 81 -7.38 -28.92 -6.49
C ALA A 81 -8.54 -29.71 -5.83
N GLY A 82 -9.79 -29.49 -6.25
CA GLY A 82 -10.96 -30.11 -5.62
C GLY A 82 -11.18 -29.67 -4.17
N MET A 83 -10.78 -28.43 -3.82
CA MET A 83 -10.85 -27.87 -2.48
C MET A 83 -11.80 -26.65 -2.43
N GLU A 84 -12.42 -26.43 -1.28
CA GLU A 84 -13.12 -25.17 -0.99
C GLU A 84 -12.13 -24.00 -0.95
N ALA A 85 -12.51 -22.85 -1.53
CA ALA A 85 -11.61 -21.70 -1.69
C ALA A 85 -11.02 -21.19 -0.37
N LYS A 86 -11.82 -21.21 0.71
CA LYS A 86 -11.36 -20.83 2.06
C LYS A 86 -10.25 -21.77 2.55
N ASP A 87 -10.46 -23.07 2.43
CA ASP A 87 -9.53 -24.07 2.95
C ASP A 87 -8.24 -24.10 2.11
N TYR A 88 -8.36 -23.93 0.80
CA TYR A 88 -7.22 -23.73 -0.09
C TYR A 88 -6.41 -22.50 0.33
N ALA A 89 -7.05 -21.33 0.51
CA ALA A 89 -6.35 -20.10 0.89
C ALA A 89 -5.65 -20.23 2.25
N VAL A 90 -6.31 -20.81 3.26
CA VAL A 90 -5.70 -21.03 4.58
C VAL A 90 -4.50 -21.97 4.49
N LYS A 91 -4.63 -23.08 3.74
CA LYS A 91 -3.52 -24.01 3.51
C LYS A 91 -2.36 -23.30 2.80
N ALA A 92 -2.66 -22.58 1.72
CA ALA A 92 -1.68 -21.93 0.87
C ALA A 92 -0.94 -20.78 1.57
N LEU A 93 -1.62 -20.05 2.47
CA LEU A 93 -0.97 -19.05 3.32
C LEU A 93 -0.05 -19.69 4.36
N LYS A 94 -0.43 -20.85 4.92
CA LYS A 94 0.39 -21.58 5.90
C LYS A 94 1.62 -22.24 5.29
N ASP A 95 1.48 -22.79 4.09
CA ASP A 95 2.60 -23.45 3.38
C ASP A 95 3.44 -22.48 2.53
N GLY A 96 3.00 -21.21 2.41
CA GLY A 96 3.72 -20.14 1.74
C GLY A 96 3.55 -20.10 0.22
N SER A 97 2.74 -20.99 -0.37
CA SER A 97 2.41 -20.96 -1.80
C SER A 97 1.53 -19.77 -2.19
N LEU A 98 0.77 -19.22 -1.24
CA LEU A 98 0.06 -17.95 -1.37
C LEU A 98 0.67 -16.93 -0.41
N LYS A 99 0.99 -15.74 -0.92
CA LYS A 99 1.62 -14.66 -0.16
C LYS A 99 0.70 -13.46 -0.03
N MET A 100 0.75 -12.79 1.13
CA MET A 100 0.10 -11.49 1.31
C MET A 100 0.92 -10.42 0.59
N SER A 101 0.25 -9.48 -0.08
CA SER A 101 0.96 -8.44 -0.83
C SER A 101 1.80 -7.52 0.05
N CYS A 102 1.41 -7.34 1.31
CA CYS A 102 2.10 -6.47 2.25
C CYS A 102 3.50 -6.95 2.66
N THR A 103 3.85 -8.23 2.43
CA THR A 103 5.23 -8.72 2.68
C THR A 103 6.20 -8.32 1.57
N ASP A 104 5.72 -7.83 0.43
CA ASP A 104 6.54 -7.33 -0.67
C ASP A 104 5.78 -6.24 -1.46
N PRO A 105 5.54 -5.05 -0.87
CA PRO A 105 4.76 -3.97 -1.50
C PRO A 105 5.47 -3.35 -2.72
N ASP A 106 6.74 -3.69 -2.93
CA ASP A 106 7.57 -3.27 -4.06
C ASP A 106 7.66 -4.36 -5.15
N HIS A 107 6.90 -5.45 -5.04
CA HIS A 107 6.67 -6.36 -6.16
C HIS A 107 5.68 -5.73 -7.15
N PRO A 108 5.88 -5.83 -8.48
CA PRO A 108 4.96 -5.27 -9.48
C PRO A 108 3.53 -5.84 -9.46
N ASP A 109 3.31 -6.95 -8.76
CA ASP A 109 1.98 -7.54 -8.56
C ASP A 109 1.26 -7.01 -7.32
N ASN A 110 1.97 -6.29 -6.45
CA ASN A 110 1.54 -5.94 -5.09
C ASN A 110 1.21 -4.46 -4.89
N TRP A 111 1.28 -3.63 -5.93
CA TRP A 111 0.92 -2.21 -5.82
C TRP A 111 -0.34 -1.84 -6.62
N PRO A 112 -1.05 -0.76 -6.24
CA PRO A 112 -2.15 -0.23 -7.02
C PRO A 112 -1.68 0.24 -8.40
N ARG A 113 -2.44 -0.10 -9.44
CA ARG A 113 -2.15 0.32 -10.82
C ARG A 113 -3.07 1.43 -11.32
N ASN A 114 -4.31 1.46 -10.83
CA ASN A 114 -5.32 2.43 -11.25
C ASN A 114 -5.84 3.15 -10.02
N MET A 115 -5.88 4.47 -10.06
CA MET A 115 -6.38 5.30 -8.97
C MET A 115 -7.39 6.32 -9.48
N PHE A 116 -8.56 6.33 -8.84
CA PHE A 116 -9.59 7.35 -9.06
C PHE A 116 -9.61 8.30 -7.88
N ILE A 117 -9.51 9.59 -8.17
CA ILE A 117 -9.60 10.65 -7.18
C ILE A 117 -10.78 11.54 -7.53
N TRP A 118 -11.77 11.60 -6.66
CA TRP A 118 -12.89 12.53 -6.81
C TRP A 118 -13.19 13.17 -5.47
N ARG A 119 -13.65 14.43 -5.52
CA ARG A 119 -13.97 15.22 -4.31
C ARG A 119 -12.80 15.31 -3.32
N SER A 120 -11.57 15.24 -3.83
CA SER A 120 -10.33 15.24 -3.04
C SER A 120 -9.21 15.89 -3.84
N ASN A 121 -8.42 16.73 -3.18
CA ASN A 121 -7.17 17.28 -3.72
C ASN A 121 -5.98 16.57 -3.05
N LEU A 122 -5.87 15.25 -3.22
CA LEU A 122 -4.85 14.42 -2.56
C LEU A 122 -3.44 14.99 -2.72
N LEU A 123 -3.02 15.27 -3.96
CA LEU A 123 -1.65 15.70 -4.26
C LEU A 123 -1.39 17.16 -3.86
N GLY A 124 -2.44 17.99 -3.70
CA GLY A 124 -2.29 19.40 -3.31
C GLY A 124 -2.74 19.74 -1.90
N SER A 125 -3.11 18.76 -1.07
CA SER A 125 -3.65 19.05 0.26
C SER A 125 -3.38 17.94 1.27
N SER A 126 -3.96 16.75 1.09
CA SER A 126 -3.98 15.73 2.14
C SER A 126 -2.82 14.73 2.06
N GLY A 127 -2.06 14.68 0.96
CA GLY A 127 -0.91 13.82 0.74
C GLY A 127 0.30 14.26 1.54
N LYS A 128 0.49 13.69 2.73
CA LYS A 128 1.71 13.88 3.53
C LYS A 128 2.85 13.13 2.86
N GLY A 129 4.01 13.78 2.77
CA GLY A 129 5.13 13.25 1.98
C GLY A 129 4.93 13.45 0.48
N HIS A 130 4.47 14.63 0.06
CA HIS A 130 4.15 14.96 -1.34
C HIS A 130 5.20 14.48 -2.35
N GLU A 131 6.48 14.73 -2.09
CA GLU A 131 7.58 14.34 -2.99
C GLU A 131 7.70 12.81 -3.17
N TYR A 132 7.29 12.02 -2.17
CA TYR A 132 7.27 10.57 -2.27
C TYR A 132 6.12 10.07 -3.15
N PHE A 133 4.98 10.77 -3.16
CA PHE A 133 3.92 10.51 -4.14
C PHE A 133 4.44 10.75 -5.57
N LEU A 134 5.07 11.89 -5.80
CA LEU A 134 5.64 12.22 -7.12
C LEU A 134 6.66 11.18 -7.58
N LYS A 135 7.59 10.80 -6.70
CA LYS A 135 8.63 9.80 -6.99
C LYS A 135 8.07 8.40 -7.22
N HIS A 136 7.46 7.82 -6.19
CA HIS A 136 7.17 6.38 -6.16
C HIS A 136 5.84 6.04 -6.80
N LEU A 137 4.83 6.89 -6.63
CA LEU A 137 3.49 6.62 -7.14
C LEU A 137 3.32 7.10 -8.58
N LEU A 138 3.79 8.32 -8.90
CA LEU A 138 3.62 8.94 -10.22
C LEU A 138 4.82 8.74 -11.15
N GLY A 139 6.04 8.59 -10.62
CA GLY A 139 7.25 8.45 -11.44
C GLY A 139 7.67 9.75 -12.13
N THR A 140 7.37 10.90 -11.53
CA THR A 140 7.71 12.23 -12.04
C THR A 140 8.96 12.79 -11.36
N SER A 141 9.45 13.93 -11.85
CA SER A 141 10.41 14.76 -11.11
C SER A 141 9.93 15.01 -9.68
N HIS A 142 10.86 14.96 -8.73
CA HIS A 142 10.57 15.10 -7.30
C HIS A 142 11.69 15.83 -6.56
N GLY A 143 11.37 16.34 -5.37
CA GLY A 143 12.26 17.08 -4.48
C GLY A 143 12.81 16.29 -3.29
N VAL A 144 12.62 14.96 -3.22
CA VAL A 144 13.20 14.11 -2.14
C VAL A 144 14.71 14.34 -2.03
N GLN A 145 15.16 14.90 -0.90
CA GLN A 145 16.58 15.17 -0.62
C GLN A 145 17.26 14.07 0.20
N GLY A 146 16.48 13.38 1.05
CA GLY A 146 16.97 12.30 1.90
C GLY A 146 17.30 11.05 1.09
N LYS A 147 18.28 10.28 1.58
CA LYS A 147 18.52 8.91 1.10
C LYS A 147 17.55 7.97 1.80
N ASP A 148 17.20 6.87 1.12
CA ASP A 148 16.51 5.77 1.79
C ASP A 148 17.42 5.11 2.83
N LEU A 149 16.88 4.15 3.58
CA LEU A 149 17.66 3.34 4.51
C LEU A 149 18.88 2.76 3.79
N GLY A 150 20.06 3.18 4.24
CA GLY A 150 21.33 2.77 3.66
C GLY A 150 21.63 1.29 3.89
N LYS A 151 22.75 0.82 3.32
CA LYS A 151 23.22 -0.57 3.50
C LYS A 151 23.52 -0.92 4.97
N ASP A 152 23.90 0.08 5.75
CA ASP A 152 24.31 -0.04 7.15
C ASP A 152 23.16 0.27 8.13
N GLU A 153 21.95 0.51 7.63
CA GLU A 153 20.76 0.77 8.45
C GLU A 153 19.89 -0.48 8.55
N ASP A 154 19.18 -0.60 9.68
CA ASP A 154 18.31 -1.75 9.94
C ASP A 154 17.13 -1.77 8.96
N LYS A 155 17.09 -2.82 8.14
CA LYS A 155 16.03 -3.07 7.17
C LYS A 155 14.83 -3.75 7.84
N PRO A 156 13.61 -3.62 7.27
CA PRO A 156 12.47 -4.39 7.75
C PRO A 156 12.75 -5.90 7.68
N THR A 157 12.06 -6.64 8.55
CA THR A 157 12.19 -8.10 8.68
C THR A 157 11.00 -8.86 8.10
N GLU A 158 9.85 -8.20 7.98
CA GLU A 158 8.60 -8.76 7.45
C GLU A 158 8.35 -8.34 6.00
N VAL A 159 9.12 -7.34 5.51
CA VAL A 159 9.00 -6.76 4.17
C VAL A 159 10.27 -7.00 3.37
N VAL A 160 10.11 -7.47 2.13
CA VAL A 160 11.22 -7.62 1.19
C VAL A 160 11.82 -6.25 0.85
N TRP A 161 13.12 -6.11 1.06
CA TRP A 161 13.87 -4.92 0.65
C TRP A 161 14.40 -5.08 -0.77
N HIS A 162 14.01 -4.16 -1.66
CA HIS A 162 14.60 -4.01 -2.99
C HIS A 162 15.62 -2.87 -2.97
N ASP A 163 16.84 -3.11 -3.45
CA ASP A 163 17.91 -2.10 -3.45
C ASP A 163 17.56 -0.86 -4.28
N LYS A 164 16.77 -1.03 -5.34
CA LYS A 164 16.18 0.07 -6.10
C LYS A 164 14.68 0.06 -5.86
N ALA A 165 14.19 1.12 -5.22
CA ALA A 165 12.76 1.33 -5.07
C ALA A 165 12.09 1.48 -6.44
N PRO A 166 10.89 0.90 -6.64
CA PRO A 166 10.05 1.19 -7.79
C PRO A 166 9.63 2.67 -7.84
N GLU A 167 9.47 3.19 -9.04
CA GLU A 167 8.98 4.54 -9.34
C GLU A 167 7.88 4.43 -10.39
N GLY A 168 6.86 5.29 -10.31
CA GLY A 168 5.71 5.25 -11.23
C GLY A 168 4.84 4.00 -11.09
N LYS A 169 4.44 3.66 -9.85
CA LYS A 169 3.60 2.48 -9.59
C LYS A 169 2.22 2.55 -10.24
N LEU A 170 1.65 3.75 -10.41
CA LEU A 170 0.37 3.92 -11.10
C LEU A 170 0.55 3.86 -12.62
N ASP A 171 -0.27 3.02 -13.25
CA ASP A 171 -0.44 2.99 -14.70
C ASP A 171 -1.48 4.04 -15.16
N LEU A 172 -2.42 4.43 -14.29
CA LEU A 172 -3.46 5.41 -14.60
C LEU A 172 -3.96 6.16 -13.35
N LEU A 173 -3.92 7.48 -13.41
CA LEU A 173 -4.51 8.41 -12.45
C LEU A 173 -5.64 9.21 -13.10
N VAL A 174 -6.88 8.97 -12.65
CA VAL A 174 -8.08 9.70 -13.10
C VAL A 174 -8.57 10.62 -12.00
N THR A 175 -8.78 11.90 -12.31
CA THR A 175 -9.34 12.86 -11.34
C THR A 175 -10.64 13.48 -11.84
N LEU A 176 -11.62 13.57 -10.94
CA LEU A 176 -12.90 14.24 -11.17
C LEU A 176 -12.97 15.49 -10.29
N ASP A 177 -13.03 16.66 -10.91
CA ASP A 177 -13.04 17.96 -10.23
C ASP A 177 -13.75 19.01 -11.09
N PHE A 178 -14.32 20.03 -10.45
CA PHE A 178 -15.00 21.15 -11.12
C PHE A 178 -14.03 22.33 -11.36
N ARG A 179 -12.80 22.21 -10.85
CA ARG A 179 -11.70 23.15 -11.09
C ARG A 179 -10.40 22.39 -11.34
N MET A 180 -9.44 23.02 -12.02
CA MET A 180 -8.11 22.47 -12.22
C MET A 180 -7.29 22.52 -10.92
N SER A 181 -7.44 21.51 -10.06
CA SER A 181 -6.68 21.37 -8.81
C SER A 181 -5.25 20.85 -9.04
N THR A 182 -4.40 20.89 -8.01
CA THR A 182 -3.04 20.32 -8.09
C THR A 182 -3.08 18.85 -8.47
N THR A 183 -4.02 18.07 -7.91
CA THR A 183 -4.19 16.68 -8.35
C THR A 183 -4.50 16.60 -9.84
N CYS A 184 -5.41 17.43 -10.37
CA CYS A 184 -5.73 17.43 -11.80
C CYS A 184 -4.50 17.73 -12.68
N LEU A 185 -3.62 18.64 -12.26
CA LEU A 185 -2.39 18.98 -13.00
C LEU A 185 -1.41 17.81 -13.13
N TYR A 186 -1.48 16.83 -12.23
CA TYR A 186 -0.63 15.64 -12.23
C TYR A 186 -1.35 14.38 -12.74
N SER A 187 -2.62 14.47 -13.14
CA SER A 187 -3.43 13.33 -13.57
C SER A 187 -3.34 13.08 -15.07
N ASP A 188 -3.43 11.82 -15.48
CA ASP A 188 -3.49 11.43 -16.89
C ASP A 188 -4.82 11.84 -17.53
N ILE A 189 -5.91 11.71 -16.77
CA ILE A 189 -7.26 12.05 -17.22
C ILE A 189 -7.93 12.95 -16.17
N VAL A 190 -8.47 14.07 -16.63
CA VAL A 190 -9.31 14.98 -15.85
C VAL A 190 -10.72 14.96 -16.41
N LEU A 191 -11.70 14.63 -15.58
CA LEU A 191 -13.12 14.63 -15.96
C LEU A 191 -13.83 15.82 -15.28
N PRO A 192 -14.49 16.70 -16.04
CA PRO A 192 -15.25 17.80 -15.46
C PRO A 192 -16.46 17.25 -14.71
N THR A 193 -16.61 17.62 -13.44
CA THR A 193 -17.79 17.28 -12.63
C THR A 193 -18.66 18.53 -12.41
N ALA A 194 -19.96 18.30 -12.19
CA ALA A 194 -20.89 19.35 -11.77
C ALA A 194 -20.39 20.06 -10.50
N THR A 195 -20.65 21.37 -10.41
CA THR A 195 -20.49 22.11 -9.17
C THR A 195 -21.56 21.69 -8.14
N TRP A 196 -21.55 22.30 -6.96
CA TRP A 196 -22.58 22.01 -5.95
C TRP A 196 -23.97 22.58 -6.30
N TYR A 197 -24.07 23.40 -7.34
CA TYR A 197 -25.32 24.07 -7.77
C TYR A 197 -25.83 23.57 -9.12
N GLU A 198 -25.28 22.47 -9.64
CA GLU A 198 -25.62 21.83 -10.92
C GLU A 198 -25.84 20.32 -10.73
#